data_AF-A0AAW9E8X9-F1
#
_entry.id   AF-A0AAW9E8X9-F1
#
_cell.length_a   1.000
_cell.length_b   1.000
_cell.length_c   1.000
_cell.angle_alpha   90.00
_cell.angle_beta   90.00
_cell.angle_gamma   90.00
#
_symmetry.space_group_name_H-M   'P 1'
#
loop_
_entity.id
_entity.type
_entity.pdbx_description
1 polymer ?
#
loop_
_entity_poly.entity_id
_entity_poly.type
_entity_poly.pdbx_seq_one_letter_code
_entity_poly.pdbx_strand_id
1 'polypeptide(L)'
;LVVRNWYNPNLNYKWFIVPSLVALIITIGVMIVTSLSVAREREQGTLDQLLVSPLSTWQIFVGKAVPAMVVAAVQGTIVLIIGIFGYQIPFSGSLLLFYFTMLIYGLSLVGFGLLISALSSTQQQAFIGVFVFMMPAVLLSGYISPVENMPVWLQQATWINPIRHFTDITKQIYLKNADIT
;
A
#
# COMPACT_ATOMS: atom_id res chain seq x y z
N LEU A 1 -36.85 0.27 -8.94
CA LEU A 1 -35.84 1.28 -8.53
C LEU A 1 -34.81 1.36 -9.63
N VAL A 2 -34.67 2.50 -10.33
CA VAL A 2 -33.59 2.69 -11.31
C VAL A 2 -32.34 3.09 -10.52
N VAL A 3 -31.32 2.23 -10.50
CA VAL A 3 -30.06 2.49 -9.81
C VAL A 3 -29.32 3.59 -10.58
N ARG A 4 -29.27 4.80 -10.02
CA ARG A 4 -28.54 5.94 -10.60
C ARG A 4 -27.18 6.04 -9.92
N ASN A 5 -26.11 5.87 -10.70
CA ASN A 5 -24.74 6.03 -10.21
C ASN A 5 -24.34 7.51 -10.31
N TRP A 6 -24.09 8.15 -9.17
CA TRP A 6 -23.87 9.60 -9.11
C TRP A 6 -22.49 10.01 -9.64
N TYR A 7 -21.47 9.16 -9.43
CA TYR A 7 -20.07 9.47 -9.73
C TYR A 7 -19.49 8.71 -10.93
N ASN A 8 -20.17 7.67 -11.40
CA ASN A 8 -19.82 6.96 -12.64
C ASN A 8 -21.09 6.57 -13.42
N PRO A 9 -21.70 7.54 -14.13
CA PRO A 9 -22.97 7.33 -14.83
C PRO A 9 -22.90 6.22 -15.90
N ASN A 10 -21.71 6.03 -16.49
CA ASN A 10 -21.45 5.05 -17.56
C ASN A 10 -20.87 3.72 -17.06
N LEU A 11 -20.73 3.53 -15.74
CA LEU A 11 -20.08 2.35 -15.15
C LEU A 11 -18.73 2.01 -15.80
N ASN A 12 -17.94 3.03 -16.16
CA ASN A 12 -16.64 2.82 -16.76
C ASN A 12 -15.71 2.13 -15.75
N TYR A 13 -15.39 0.88 -16.04
CA TYR A 13 -14.60 0.02 -15.15
C TYR A 13 -13.19 0.59 -14.87
N LYS A 14 -12.63 1.38 -15.80
CA LYS A 14 -11.33 2.05 -15.64
C LYS A 14 -11.30 3.00 -14.45
N TRP A 15 -12.40 3.69 -14.18
CA TRP A 15 -12.52 4.66 -13.08
C TRP A 15 -12.51 3.99 -11.70
N PHE A 16 -12.79 2.68 -11.63
CA PHE A 16 -12.70 1.90 -10.42
C PHE A 16 -11.37 1.16 -10.29
N ILE A 17 -10.87 0.58 -11.38
CA ILE A 17 -9.64 -0.21 -11.36
C ILE A 17 -8.39 0.64 -11.17
N VAL A 18 -8.23 1.72 -11.93
CA VAL A 18 -6.96 2.46 -11.97
C VAL A 18 -6.59 3.08 -10.62
N PRO A 19 -7.51 3.75 -9.89
CA PRO A 19 -7.19 4.26 -8.55
C PRO A 19 -6.82 3.14 -7.57
N SER A 20 -7.41 1.96 -7.73
CA SER A 20 -7.15 0.83 -6.85
C SER A 20 -5.83 0.11 -7.19
N LEU A 21 -5.40 0.15 -8.45
CA LEU A 21 -4.10 -0.36 -8.87
C LEU A 21 -2.94 0.41 -8.23
N VAL A 22 -3.13 1.70 -7.92
CA VAL A 22 -2.15 2.51 -7.18
C VAL A 22 -1.79 1.82 -5.86
N ALA A 23 -2.80 1.41 -5.09
CA ALA A 23 -2.61 0.73 -3.80
C ALA A 23 -1.80 -0.56 -3.95
N LEU A 24 -2.12 -1.35 -4.98
CA LEU A 24 -1.46 -2.63 -5.23
C LEU A 24 0.00 -2.45 -5.66
N ILE A 25 0.28 -1.50 -6.55
CA ILE A 25 1.65 -1.21 -7.02
C ILE A 25 2.51 -0.73 -5.86
N ILE A 26 2.00 0.20 -5.04
CA ILE A 26 2.69 0.70 -3.85
C ILE A 26 2.90 -0.44 -2.84
N THR A 27 1.91 -1.31 -2.62
CA THR A 27 2.05 -2.49 -1.75
C THR A 27 3.24 -3.31 -2.16
N ILE A 28 3.31 -3.70 -3.43
CA ILE A 28 4.36 -4.58 -3.95
C ILE A 28 5.72 -3.92 -3.77
N GLY A 29 5.86 -2.66 -4.19
CA GLY A 29 7.13 -1.93 -4.10
C GLY A 29 7.64 -1.79 -2.67
N VAL A 30 6.78 -1.27 -1.78
CA VAL A 30 7.14 -1.02 -0.37
C VAL A 30 7.43 -2.32 0.37
N MET A 31 6.59 -3.34 0.21
CA MET A 31 6.75 -4.62 0.91
C MET A 31 8.03 -5.33 0.49
N ILE A 32 8.37 -5.36 -0.80
CA ILE A 32 9.61 -6.01 -1.27
C ILE A 32 10.84 -5.27 -0.76
N VAL A 33 10.87 -3.93 -0.86
CA VAL A 33 12.04 -3.14 -0.43
C VAL A 33 12.29 -3.30 1.07
N THR A 34 11.23 -3.30 1.88
CA THR A 34 11.35 -3.39 3.34
C THR A 34 11.59 -4.81 3.83
N SER A 35 10.92 -5.82 3.23
CA SER A 35 11.11 -7.22 3.62
C SER A 35 12.48 -7.77 3.26
N LEU A 36 13.09 -7.29 2.19
CA LEU A 36 14.44 -7.69 1.82
C LEU A 36 15.51 -6.95 2.62
N SER A 37 15.18 -5.84 3.29
CA SER A 37 16.15 -4.98 3.96
C SER A 37 16.95 -5.71 5.04
N VAL A 38 16.28 -6.26 6.07
CA VAL A 38 16.95 -6.96 7.20
C VAL A 38 17.37 -8.37 6.78
N ALA A 39 16.55 -9.05 5.98
CA ALA A 39 16.86 -10.39 5.47
C ALA A 39 18.17 -10.43 4.66
N ARG A 40 18.42 -9.41 3.83
CA ARG A 40 19.67 -9.28 3.08
C ARG A 40 20.87 -9.05 4.00
N GLU A 41 20.75 -8.18 4.99
CA GLU A 41 21.84 -7.93 5.96
C GLU A 41 22.15 -9.17 6.80
N ARG A 42 21.12 -9.93 7.17
CA ARG A 42 21.27 -11.19 7.89
C ARG A 42 22.00 -12.23 7.04
N GLU A 43 21.56 -12.42 5.80
CA GLU A 43 22.16 -13.37 4.86
C GLU A 43 23.61 -13.01 4.51
N GLN A 44 23.94 -11.71 4.48
CA GLN A 44 25.29 -11.21 4.26
C GLN A 44 26.17 -11.19 5.52
N GLY A 45 25.62 -11.52 6.69
CA GLY A 45 26.33 -11.50 7.98
C GLY A 45 26.65 -10.09 8.51
N THR A 46 26.06 -9.04 7.95
CA THR A 46 26.26 -7.65 8.38
C THR A 46 25.25 -7.19 9.44
N LEU A 47 24.22 -8.00 9.70
CA LEU A 47 23.22 -7.70 10.73
C LEU A 47 23.85 -7.56 12.13
N ASP A 48 24.81 -8.44 12.49
CA ASP A 48 25.47 -8.39 13.78
C ASP A 48 26.27 -7.09 13.95
N GLN A 49 26.91 -6.61 12.88
CA GLN A 49 27.61 -5.32 12.86
C GLN A 49 26.66 -4.14 13.07
N LEU A 50 25.45 -4.21 12.50
CA LEU A 50 24.42 -3.19 12.67
C LEU A 50 23.87 -3.17 14.09
N LEU A 51 23.75 -4.33 14.74
CA LEU A 51 23.27 -4.47 16.13
C LEU A 51 24.30 -3.98 17.17
N VAL A 52 25.60 -4.03 16.88
CA VAL A 52 26.65 -3.48 17.76
C VAL A 52 27.00 -2.03 17.45
N SER A 53 26.41 -1.43 16.41
CA SER A 53 26.60 -0.02 16.09
C SER A 53 25.97 0.88 17.17
N PRO A 54 26.48 2.11 17.39
CA PRO A 54 25.93 3.04 18.37
C PRO A 54 24.57 3.65 17.96
N LEU A 55 23.86 3.01 17.02
CA LEU A 55 22.58 3.48 16.51
C LEU A 55 21.44 2.96 17.39
N SER A 56 20.49 3.84 17.70
CA SER A 56 19.25 3.44 18.35
C SER A 56 18.34 2.66 17.40
N THR A 57 17.49 1.79 17.97
CA THR A 57 16.51 1.00 17.19
C THR A 57 15.60 1.87 16.32
N TRP A 58 15.21 3.06 16.80
CA TRP A 58 14.39 3.97 16.00
C TRP A 58 15.12 4.62 14.84
N GLN A 59 16.41 4.91 14.97
CA GLN A 59 17.22 5.42 13.85
C GLN A 59 17.36 4.36 12.76
N ILE A 60 17.54 3.09 13.14
CA ILE A 60 17.60 1.96 12.18
C ILE A 60 16.25 1.82 11.45
N PHE A 61 15.13 1.86 12.19
CA PHE A 61 13.80 1.77 11.59
C PHE A 61 13.54 2.90 10.59
N VAL A 62 13.80 4.15 10.99
CA VAL A 62 13.62 5.32 10.10
C VAL A 62 14.54 5.21 8.89
N GLY A 63 15.79 4.81 9.08
CA GLY A 63 16.75 4.61 7.98
C GLY A 63 16.29 3.59 6.95
N LYS A 64 15.57 2.54 7.38
CA LYS A 64 14.98 1.53 6.48
C LYS A 64 13.62 1.96 5.91
N ALA A 65 12.85 2.75 6.64
CA ALA A 65 11.57 3.26 6.21
C ALA A 65 11.71 4.28 5.07
N VAL A 66 12.68 5.18 5.16
CA VAL A 66 12.87 6.28 4.20
C VAL A 66 12.99 5.80 2.75
N PRO A 67 13.85 4.83 2.38
CA PRO A 67 13.91 4.30 1.02
C PRO A 67 12.58 3.76 0.52
N ALA A 68 11.83 3.08 1.38
CA ALA A 68 10.52 2.53 1.03
C ALA A 68 9.48 3.62 0.82
N MET A 69 9.50 4.68 1.63
CA MET A 69 8.63 5.84 1.46
C MET A 69 8.94 6.61 0.18
N VAL A 70 10.21 6.72 -0.21
CA VAL A 70 10.60 7.30 -1.50
C VAL A 70 10.04 6.46 -2.64
N VAL A 71 10.14 5.13 -2.58
CA VAL A 71 9.55 4.23 -3.59
C VAL A 71 8.04 4.41 -3.66
N ALA A 72 7.34 4.48 -2.51
CA ALA A 72 5.90 4.74 -2.46
C ALA A 72 5.54 6.07 -3.13
N ALA A 73 6.27 7.14 -2.83
CA ALA A 73 6.02 8.46 -3.38
C ALA A 73 6.26 8.52 -4.90
N VAL A 74 7.36 7.93 -5.37
CA VAL A 74 7.66 7.88 -6.81
C VAL A 74 6.61 7.06 -7.55
N GLN A 75 6.27 5.85 -7.06
CA GLN A 75 5.25 5.01 -7.67
C GLN A 75 3.87 5.66 -7.65
N GLY A 76 3.46 6.23 -6.52
CA GLY A 76 2.20 6.97 -6.38
C GLY A 76 2.11 8.13 -7.36
N THR A 77 3.18 8.92 -7.49
CA THR A 77 3.26 10.03 -8.44
C THR A 77 3.13 9.55 -9.88
N ILE A 78 3.87 8.51 -10.28
CA ILE A 78 3.83 7.95 -11.63
C ILE A 78 2.42 7.49 -11.98
N VAL A 79 1.78 6.70 -11.11
CA VAL A 79 0.44 6.18 -11.38
C VAL A 79 -0.60 7.30 -11.38
N LEU A 80 -0.46 8.31 -10.51
CA LEU A 80 -1.32 9.48 -10.51
C LEU A 80 -1.25 10.25 -11.83
N ILE A 81 -0.03 10.53 -12.32
CA ILE A 81 0.18 11.20 -13.62
C ILE A 81 -0.43 10.37 -14.76
N ILE A 82 -0.18 9.06 -14.79
CA ILE A 82 -0.75 8.17 -15.82
C ILE A 82 -2.28 8.11 -15.73
N GLY A 83 -2.84 8.08 -14.52
CA GLY A 83 -4.29 8.08 -14.31
C GLY A 83 -4.97 9.33 -14.83
N ILE A 84 -4.39 10.51 -14.55
CA ILE A 84 -4.94 11.80 -14.98
C ILE A 84 -4.72 12.03 -16.47
N PHE A 85 -3.48 11.91 -16.96
CA PHE A 85 -3.14 12.29 -18.34
C PHE A 85 -3.34 11.14 -19.34
N GLY A 86 -3.01 9.91 -18.95
CA GLY A 86 -3.11 8.74 -19.82
C GLY A 86 -4.52 8.17 -19.91
N TYR A 87 -5.19 8.00 -18.76
CA TYR A 87 -6.54 7.45 -18.69
C TYR A 87 -7.66 8.48 -18.61
N GLN A 88 -7.32 9.78 -18.53
CA GLN A 88 -8.26 10.89 -18.44
C GLN A 88 -9.29 10.71 -17.31
N ILE A 89 -8.84 10.12 -16.19
CA ILE A 89 -9.70 9.94 -15.03
C ILE A 89 -9.76 11.28 -14.30
N PRO A 90 -10.97 11.78 -13.98
CA PRO A 90 -11.09 12.99 -13.20
C PRO A 90 -10.38 12.80 -11.86
N PHE A 91 -9.50 13.73 -11.53
CA PHE A 91 -8.92 13.86 -10.20
C PHE A 91 -9.49 15.13 -9.59
N SER A 92 -10.53 14.95 -8.80
CA SER A 92 -11.34 16.07 -8.32
C SER A 92 -11.20 16.32 -6.81
N GLY A 93 -10.42 15.49 -6.11
CA GLY A 93 -10.06 15.66 -4.70
C GLY A 93 -8.69 16.32 -4.49
N SER A 94 -8.19 16.21 -3.27
CA SER A 94 -6.96 16.89 -2.83
C SER A 94 -5.70 16.06 -3.02
N LEU A 95 -4.70 16.63 -3.68
CA LEU A 95 -3.36 16.05 -3.78
C LEU A 95 -2.71 15.89 -2.39
N LEU A 96 -2.95 16.85 -1.49
CA LEU A 96 -2.40 16.80 -0.14
C LEU A 96 -2.98 15.60 0.64
N LEU A 97 -4.29 15.37 0.53
CA LEU A 97 -4.95 14.21 1.15
C LEU A 97 -4.41 12.90 0.60
N PHE A 98 -4.18 12.83 -0.71
CA PHE A 98 -3.61 11.66 -1.37
C PHE A 98 -2.22 11.31 -0.80
N TYR A 99 -1.29 12.27 -0.80
CA TYR A 99 0.07 12.03 -0.30
C TYR A 99 0.10 11.80 1.22
N PHE A 100 -0.75 12.46 2.00
CA PHE A 100 -0.84 12.25 3.44
C PHE A 100 -1.34 10.84 3.76
N THR A 101 -2.41 10.39 3.10
CA THR A 101 -2.92 9.02 3.29
C THR A 101 -1.91 7.99 2.81
N MET A 102 -1.24 8.25 1.68
CA MET A 102 -0.16 7.40 1.18
C MET A 102 1.01 7.31 2.15
N LEU A 103 1.34 8.39 2.88
CA LEU A 103 2.38 8.38 3.90
C LEU A 103 2.02 7.41 5.04
N ILE A 104 0.81 7.54 5.61
CA ILE A 104 0.33 6.66 6.68
C ILE A 104 0.26 5.20 6.21
N TYR A 105 -0.22 5.00 4.99
CA TYR A 105 -0.32 3.70 4.36
C TYR A 105 1.07 3.06 4.16
N GLY A 106 2.02 3.83 3.62
CA GLY A 106 3.40 3.39 3.41
C GLY A 106 4.07 3.00 4.72
N LEU A 107 3.95 3.81 5.77
CA LEU A 107 4.49 3.46 7.10
C LEU A 107 3.90 2.17 7.67
N SER A 108 2.59 1.94 7.46
CA SER A 108 1.95 0.70 7.87
C SER A 108 2.55 -0.51 7.15
N LEU A 109 2.74 -0.40 5.84
CA LEU A 109 3.38 -1.45 5.02
C LEU A 109 4.85 -1.66 5.40
N VAL A 110 5.59 -0.60 5.72
CA VAL A 110 6.97 -0.72 6.22
C VAL A 110 7.01 -1.57 7.49
N GLY A 111 6.06 -1.36 8.42
CA GLY A 111 5.94 -2.17 9.62
C GLY A 111 5.75 -3.67 9.31
N PHE A 112 4.81 -4.00 8.42
CA PHE A 112 4.59 -5.39 8.00
C PHE A 112 5.79 -5.99 7.26
N GLY A 113 6.41 -5.24 6.35
CA GLY A 113 7.57 -5.70 5.61
C GLY A 113 8.77 -5.95 6.51
N LEU A 114 9.06 -5.04 7.45
CA LEU A 114 10.14 -5.24 8.43
C LEU A 114 9.85 -6.39 9.39
N LEU A 115 8.59 -6.61 9.79
CA LEU A 115 8.20 -7.79 10.58
C LEU A 115 8.52 -9.09 9.83
N ILE A 116 8.13 -9.19 8.55
CA ILE A 116 8.45 -10.34 7.70
C ILE A 116 9.96 -10.50 7.55
N SER A 117 10.68 -9.40 7.36
CA SER A 117 12.14 -9.37 7.27
C SER A 117 12.80 -9.94 8.53
N ALA A 118 12.32 -9.52 9.70
CA ALA A 118 12.86 -9.94 10.99
C ALA A 118 12.64 -11.43 11.27
N LEU A 119 11.55 -12.02 10.77
CA LEU A 119 11.23 -13.44 10.89
C LEU A 119 11.93 -14.32 9.85
N SER A 120 12.60 -13.72 8.85
CA SER A 120 13.21 -14.45 7.73
C SER A 120 14.73 -14.58 7.88
N SER A 121 15.27 -15.75 7.57
CA SER A 121 16.71 -16.01 7.61
C SER A 121 17.41 -15.72 6.28
N THR A 122 16.67 -15.75 5.16
CA THR A 122 17.19 -15.49 3.80
C THR A 122 16.29 -14.53 3.04
N GLN A 123 16.83 -13.88 2.00
CA GLN A 123 16.01 -13.04 1.10
C GLN A 123 14.89 -13.84 0.41
N GLN A 124 15.15 -15.10 0.06
CA GLN A 124 14.15 -15.95 -0.56
C GLN A 124 12.98 -16.25 0.39
N GLN A 125 13.25 -16.50 1.67
CA GLN A 125 12.21 -16.68 2.68
C GLN A 125 11.41 -15.39 2.89
N ALA A 126 12.07 -14.23 2.93
CA ALA A 126 11.39 -12.94 3.05
C ALA A 126 10.47 -12.66 1.85
N PHE A 127 10.93 -12.96 0.64
CA PHE A 127 10.14 -12.82 -0.57
C PHE A 127 8.89 -13.71 -0.54
N ILE A 128 9.03 -14.99 -0.18
CA ILE A 128 7.90 -15.91 0.00
C ILE A 128 6.94 -15.37 1.08
N GLY A 129 7.48 -14.87 2.20
CA GLY A 129 6.70 -14.26 3.28
C GLY A 129 5.85 -13.08 2.81
N VAL A 130 6.41 -12.20 1.96
CA VAL A 130 5.65 -11.11 1.33
C VAL A 130 4.51 -11.67 0.48
N PHE A 131 4.75 -12.68 -0.36
CA PHE A 131 3.68 -13.27 -1.17
C PHE A 131 2.56 -13.87 -0.32
N VAL A 132 2.92 -14.61 0.73
CA VAL A 132 1.96 -15.23 1.67
C VAL A 132 1.14 -14.17 2.40
N PHE A 133 1.73 -13.04 2.78
CA PHE A 133 1.01 -11.93 3.39
C PHE A 133 0.15 -11.16 2.38
N MET A 134 0.70 -10.86 1.21
CA MET A 134 0.08 -9.98 0.23
C MET A 134 -1.14 -10.62 -0.42
N MET A 135 -1.12 -11.92 -0.70
CA MET A 135 -2.26 -12.63 -1.30
C MET A 135 -3.57 -12.43 -0.52
N PRO A 136 -3.67 -12.80 0.77
CA PRO A 136 -4.87 -12.55 1.56
C PRO A 136 -5.13 -11.06 1.77
N ALA A 137 -4.09 -10.23 1.97
CA ALA A 137 -4.28 -8.79 2.16
C ALA A 137 -4.91 -8.12 0.92
N VAL A 138 -4.51 -8.49 -0.29
CA VAL A 138 -5.10 -7.95 -1.52
C VAL A 138 -6.52 -8.48 -1.71
N LEU A 139 -6.78 -9.77 -1.44
CA LEU A 139 -8.14 -10.33 -1.52
C LEU A 139 -9.11 -9.64 -0.56
N LEU A 140 -8.65 -9.33 0.65
CA LEU A 140 -9.43 -8.66 1.70
C LEU A 140 -9.43 -7.13 1.59
N SER A 141 -8.79 -6.54 0.57
CA SER A 141 -8.68 -5.08 0.44
C SER A 141 -9.92 -4.41 -0.15
N GLY A 142 -10.85 -5.17 -0.73
CA GLY A 142 -11.93 -4.57 -1.52
C GLY A 142 -11.52 -4.19 -2.95
N TYR A 143 -10.31 -4.59 -3.39
CA TYR A 143 -9.82 -4.37 -4.76
C TYR A 143 -10.52 -5.28 -5.79
N ILE A 144 -10.45 -6.60 -5.58
CA ILE A 144 -10.99 -7.59 -6.53
C ILE A 144 -12.50 -7.74 -6.39
N SER A 145 -13.00 -7.74 -5.15
CA SER A 145 -14.41 -7.88 -4.84
C SER A 145 -14.80 -6.89 -3.75
N PRO A 146 -15.98 -6.25 -3.82
CA PRO A 146 -16.45 -5.36 -2.77
C PRO A 146 -16.46 -6.05 -1.41
N VAL A 147 -15.99 -5.35 -0.37
CA VAL A 147 -15.95 -5.89 1.01
C VAL A 147 -17.36 -6.23 1.50
N GLU A 148 -18.37 -5.48 1.05
CA GLU A 148 -19.78 -5.70 1.39
C GLU A 148 -20.30 -7.09 0.97
N ASN A 149 -19.69 -7.71 -0.05
CA ASN A 149 -20.08 -9.03 -0.53
C ASN A 149 -19.47 -10.18 0.29
N MET A 150 -18.57 -9.87 1.23
CA MET A 150 -17.92 -10.88 2.07
C MET A 150 -18.80 -11.25 3.28
N PRO A 151 -18.69 -12.47 3.82
CA PRO A 151 -19.25 -12.83 5.12
C PRO A 151 -18.87 -11.83 6.22
N VAL A 152 -19.77 -11.59 7.18
CA VAL A 152 -19.60 -10.56 8.24
C VAL A 152 -18.28 -10.70 9.01
N TRP A 153 -17.86 -11.94 9.30
CA TRP A 153 -16.59 -12.19 10.00
C TRP A 153 -15.36 -11.76 9.18
N LEU A 154 -15.39 -11.93 7.85
CA LEU A 154 -14.33 -11.44 6.96
C LEU A 154 -14.35 -9.91 6.88
N GLN A 155 -15.53 -9.30 6.82
CA GLN A 155 -15.65 -7.84 6.81
C GLN A 155 -14.97 -7.23 8.05
N GLN A 156 -15.13 -7.84 9.22
CA GLN A 156 -14.45 -7.42 10.44
C GLN A 156 -12.93 -7.58 10.35
N ALA A 157 -12.43 -8.72 9.84
CA ALA A 157 -10.99 -8.94 9.68
C ALA A 157 -10.33 -7.91 8.74
N THR A 158 -11.05 -7.43 7.73
CA THR A 158 -10.51 -6.46 6.76
C THR A 158 -10.23 -5.08 7.36
N TRP A 159 -10.70 -4.75 8.57
CA TRP A 159 -10.39 -3.47 9.23
C TRP A 159 -8.93 -3.32 9.63
N ILE A 160 -8.24 -4.43 9.88
CA ILE A 160 -6.80 -4.45 10.19
C ILE A 160 -5.97 -4.16 8.93
N ASN A 161 -6.55 -4.37 7.75
CA ASN A 161 -5.84 -4.32 6.48
C ASN A 161 -5.65 -2.86 5.99
N PRO A 162 -4.42 -2.32 5.96
CA PRO A 162 -4.18 -0.94 5.54
C PRO A 162 -4.48 -0.73 4.04
N ILE A 163 -4.41 -1.79 3.22
CA ILE A 163 -4.70 -1.73 1.78
C ILE A 163 -6.16 -1.36 1.54
N ARG A 164 -7.07 -1.86 2.40
CA ARG A 164 -8.50 -1.54 2.33
C ARG A 164 -8.73 -0.04 2.45
N HIS A 165 -8.17 0.56 3.51
CA HIS A 165 -8.38 1.98 3.82
C HIS A 165 -7.80 2.88 2.74
N PHE A 166 -6.58 2.59 2.27
CA PHE A 166 -5.96 3.38 1.22
C PHE A 166 -6.70 3.27 -0.12
N THR A 167 -7.18 2.08 -0.48
CA THR A 167 -7.96 1.87 -1.71
C THR A 167 -9.28 2.63 -1.67
N ASP A 168 -9.98 2.61 -0.54
CA ASP A 168 -11.25 3.33 -0.39
C ASP A 168 -11.06 4.85 -0.43
N ILE A 169 -10.12 5.39 0.35
CA ILE A 169 -9.79 6.82 0.36
C ILE A 169 -9.37 7.29 -1.03
N THR A 170 -8.52 6.52 -1.73
CA THR A 170 -8.09 6.88 -3.08
C THR A 170 -9.27 6.92 -4.05
N LYS A 171 -10.21 5.97 -4.00
CA LYS A 171 -11.44 6.03 -4.80
C LYS A 171 -12.27 7.28 -4.48
N GLN A 172 -12.37 7.66 -3.20
CA GLN A 172 -13.09 8.86 -2.80
C GLN A 172 -12.41 10.15 -3.31
N ILE A 173 -11.08 10.22 -3.31
CA ILE A 173 -10.32 11.35 -3.86
C ILE A 173 -10.54 11.49 -5.36
N TYR A 174 -10.47 10.39 -6.12
CA TYR A 174 -10.68 10.44 -7.57
C TYR A 174 -12.12 10.75 -7.95
N LEU A 175 -13.10 10.15 -7.25
CA LEU A 175 -14.48 10.14 -7.73
C LEU A 175 -15.43 11.07 -6.98
N LYS A 176 -15.16 11.40 -5.71
CA LYS A 176 -16.14 12.06 -4.80
C LYS A 176 -15.71 13.44 -4.32
N ASN A 177 -14.68 14.04 -4.91
CA ASN A 177 -14.12 15.34 -4.50
C ASN A 177 -13.73 15.37 -3.01
N ALA A 178 -13.20 14.27 -2.47
CA ALA A 178 -12.77 14.24 -1.08
C ALA A 178 -11.60 15.23 -0.86
N ASP A 179 -11.77 16.12 0.12
CA ASP A 179 -10.77 17.08 0.56
C ASP A 179 -10.55 16.95 2.08
N ILE A 180 -9.59 17.70 2.61
CA ILE A 180 -9.21 17.71 4.03
C ILE A 180 -10.20 18.52 4.90
N THR A 181 -11.03 19.35 4.27
CA THR A 181 -12.07 20.20 4.90
C THR A 181 -13.47 19.63 4.67
#